data_AF-A0A7X5ZP64-F1
#
_entry.id   AF-A0A7X5ZP64-F1
#
_cell.length_a   1.000
_cell.length_b   1.000
_cell.length_c   1.000
_cell.angle_alpha   90.00
_cell.angle_beta   90.00
_cell.angle_gamma   90.00
#
_symmetry.space_group_name_H-M   'P 1'
#
loop_
_entity.id
_entity.type
_entity.pdbx_description
1 polymer ?
#
loop_
_entity_poly.entity_id
_entity_poly.type
_entity_poly.pdbx_seq_one_letter_code
_entity_poly.pdbx_strand_id
1 'polypeptide(L)'
;MLPDHLHAMLDEARRLRQRFARTAPQQWTVTTAATELSVQVGHLALCMLRGRGHDVSDMEDPERPITNLGDELADVVLAALSIAVLANTVPTPLATPAATPHDADDAFLRLLVAAGELSEAALVEHGYRHRPTGTPRPLADAVTNVIAACDTLATRLGIDLDDEFDAMVVSADAFLDDRLPGGDGVS
;
A
#
# COMPACT_ATOMS: atom_id res chain seq x y z
N MET A 1 3.49 -13.08 -17.14
CA MET A 1 2.14 -13.03 -16.56
C MET A 1 2.30 -12.63 -15.11
N LEU A 2 1.38 -11.84 -14.55
CA LEU A 2 1.39 -11.60 -13.11
C LEU A 2 1.03 -12.91 -12.39
N PRO A 3 1.50 -13.12 -11.16
CA PRO A 3 1.03 -14.21 -10.32
C PRO A 3 -0.48 -14.12 -10.07
N ASP A 4 -1.15 -15.26 -9.93
CA ASP A 4 -2.62 -15.32 -9.71
C ASP A 4 -3.05 -14.60 -8.42
N HIS A 5 -2.25 -14.68 -7.35
CA HIS A 5 -2.53 -13.98 -6.08
C HIS A 5 -2.57 -12.46 -6.28
N LEU A 6 -1.65 -11.91 -7.08
CA LEU A 6 -1.58 -10.48 -7.34
C LEU A 6 -2.76 -9.99 -8.20
N HIS A 7 -3.30 -10.86 -9.06
CA HIS A 7 -4.56 -10.59 -9.76
C HIS A 7 -5.73 -10.51 -8.77
N ALA A 8 -5.83 -11.44 -7.83
CA ALA A 8 -6.87 -11.44 -6.80
C ALA A 8 -6.78 -10.20 -5.90
N MET A 9 -5.59 -9.86 -5.40
CA MET A 9 -5.36 -8.65 -4.59
C MET A 9 -5.75 -7.37 -5.34
N LEU A 10 -5.45 -7.30 -6.64
CA LEU A 10 -5.84 -6.15 -7.47
C LEU A 10 -7.37 -6.04 -7.63
N ASP A 11 -8.07 -7.16 -7.76
CA ASP A 11 -9.53 -7.18 -7.80
C ASP A 11 -10.15 -6.74 -6.47
N GLU A 12 -9.58 -7.18 -5.34
CA GLU A 12 -9.97 -6.72 -4.01
C GLU A 12 -9.71 -5.22 -3.84
N ALA A 13 -8.54 -4.73 -4.25
CA ALA A 13 -8.23 -3.31 -4.21
C ALA A 13 -9.23 -2.47 -5.06
N ARG A 14 -9.64 -2.96 -6.24
CA ARG A 14 -10.69 -2.31 -7.04
C ARG A 14 -12.02 -2.25 -6.28
N ARG A 15 -12.43 -3.37 -5.68
CA ARG A 15 -13.68 -3.47 -4.93
C ARG A 15 -13.67 -2.54 -3.72
N LEU A 16 -12.64 -2.61 -2.88
CA LEU A 16 -12.48 -1.77 -1.70
C LEU A 16 -12.45 -0.29 -2.09
N ARG A 17 -11.72 0.10 -3.14
CA ARG A 17 -11.65 1.49 -3.61
C ARG A 17 -13.03 2.05 -3.98
N GLN A 18 -13.87 1.24 -4.63
CA GLN A 18 -15.25 1.63 -4.96
C GLN A 18 -16.12 1.79 -3.71
N ARG A 19 -15.93 0.95 -2.69
CA ARG A 19 -16.66 1.05 -1.42
C ARG A 19 -16.21 2.26 -0.61
N PHE A 20 -14.91 2.46 -0.42
CA PHE A 20 -14.35 3.62 0.29
C PHE A 20 -14.65 4.96 -0.39
N ALA A 21 -14.86 4.99 -1.72
CA ALA A 21 -15.29 6.20 -2.40
C ALA A 21 -16.65 6.74 -1.88
N ARG A 22 -17.47 5.91 -1.23
CA ARG A 22 -18.75 6.31 -0.62
C ARG A 22 -18.61 6.90 0.78
N THR A 23 -17.46 6.69 1.44
CA THR A 23 -17.19 7.20 2.79
C THR A 23 -16.28 8.42 2.78
N ALA A 24 -15.52 8.64 1.70
CA ALA A 24 -14.60 9.76 1.60
C ALA A 24 -15.33 11.08 1.31
N PRO A 25 -14.97 12.19 2.00
CA PRO A 25 -15.55 13.51 1.73
C PRO A 25 -15.09 14.11 0.40
N GLN A 26 -14.01 13.58 -0.19
CA GLN A 26 -13.43 14.01 -1.46
C GLN A 26 -13.08 12.81 -2.33
N GLN A 27 -13.10 13.03 -3.65
CA GLN A 27 -12.62 12.02 -4.60
C GLN A 27 -11.09 11.89 -4.48
N TRP A 28 -10.60 10.65 -4.52
CA TRP A 28 -9.17 10.43 -4.55
C TRP A 28 -8.66 10.45 -5.97
N THR A 29 -7.47 11.02 -6.13
CA THR A 29 -6.66 10.96 -7.32
C THR A 29 -5.47 10.02 -7.09
N VAL A 30 -4.75 9.70 -8.16
CA VAL A 30 -3.49 8.93 -8.07
C VAL A 30 -2.50 9.63 -7.12
N THR A 31 -2.42 10.96 -7.15
CA THR A 31 -1.54 11.75 -6.26
C THR A 31 -1.96 11.68 -4.79
N THR A 32 -3.26 11.74 -4.48
CA THR A 32 -3.71 11.59 -3.09
C THR A 32 -3.51 10.16 -2.58
N ALA A 33 -3.66 9.15 -3.44
CA ALA A 33 -3.32 7.77 -3.10
C ALA A 33 -1.80 7.57 -2.90
N ALA A 34 -0.95 8.25 -3.66
CA ALA A 34 0.50 8.28 -3.42
C ALA A 34 0.85 8.98 -2.08
N THR A 35 0.04 9.97 -1.68
CA THR A 35 0.19 10.58 -0.34
C THR A 35 -0.23 9.59 0.76
N GLU A 36 -1.33 8.85 0.56
CA GLU A 36 -1.76 7.79 1.47
C GLU A 36 -0.69 6.70 1.63
N LEU A 37 -0.01 6.30 0.55
CA LEU A 37 1.11 5.36 0.63
C LEU A 37 2.19 5.82 1.62
N SER A 38 2.46 7.12 1.69
CA SER A 38 3.43 7.66 2.65
C SER A 38 2.94 7.57 4.09
N VAL A 39 1.63 7.70 4.32
CA VAL A 39 0.99 7.48 5.62
C VAL A 39 1.18 6.03 6.05
N GLN A 40 0.86 5.08 5.18
CA GLN A 40 0.96 3.65 5.48
C GLN A 40 2.40 3.19 5.72
N VAL A 41 3.35 3.72 4.95
CA VAL A 41 4.79 3.50 5.22
C VAL A 41 5.20 4.07 6.59
N GLY A 42 4.63 5.20 7.02
CA GLY A 42 4.86 5.76 8.35
C GLY A 42 4.31 4.88 9.47
N HIS A 43 3.11 4.33 9.31
CA HIS A 43 2.53 3.38 10.27
C HIS A 43 3.35 2.09 10.37
N LEU A 44 3.79 1.54 9.24
CA LEU A 44 4.69 0.40 9.20
C LEU A 44 6.00 0.68 9.96
N ALA A 45 6.60 1.86 9.74
CA ALA A 45 7.80 2.28 10.46
C ALA A 45 7.58 2.35 11.98
N LEU A 46 6.42 2.88 12.41
CA LEU A 46 6.02 2.96 13.82
C LEU A 46 5.93 1.56 14.45
N CYS A 47 5.30 0.61 13.76
CA CYS A 47 5.25 -0.79 14.18
C CYS A 47 6.64 -1.42 14.30
N MET A 48 7.53 -1.17 13.33
CA MET A 48 8.91 -1.66 13.37
C MET A 48 9.71 -1.07 14.54
N LEU A 49 9.57 0.23 14.82
CA LEU A 49 10.22 0.88 15.97
C LEU A 49 9.75 0.27 17.29
N ARG A 50 8.43 0.07 17.45
CA ARG A 50 7.86 -0.58 18.64
C ARG A 50 8.36 -2.00 18.81
N GLY A 51 8.38 -2.79 17.74
CA GLY A 51 8.88 -4.17 17.74
C GLY A 51 10.36 -4.28 18.14
N ARG A 52 11.13 -3.20 18.00
CA ARG A 52 12.53 -3.08 18.42
C ARG A 52 12.71 -2.54 19.84
N GLY A 53 11.62 -2.26 20.55
CA GLY A 53 11.65 -1.76 21.92
C GLY A 53 11.93 -0.26 22.04
N HIS A 54 11.78 0.52 20.96
CA HIS A 54 11.79 1.97 21.08
C HIS A 54 10.51 2.47 21.76
N ASP A 55 10.63 3.52 22.57
CA ASP A 55 9.48 4.26 23.07
C ASP A 55 8.87 5.08 21.94
N VAL A 56 7.61 4.79 21.63
CA VAL A 56 6.85 5.41 20.54
C VAL A 56 5.61 6.13 21.04
N SER A 57 5.45 6.28 22.36
CA SER A 57 4.25 6.85 22.99
C SER A 57 3.86 8.23 22.44
N ASP A 58 4.86 9.06 22.11
CA ASP A 58 4.68 10.41 21.58
C ASP A 58 4.30 10.44 20.09
N MET A 59 4.34 9.29 19.41
CA MET A 59 4.05 9.12 17.98
C MET A 59 2.72 8.38 17.74
N GLU A 60 2.09 7.88 18.79
CA GLU A 60 0.85 7.11 18.72
C GLU A 60 -0.39 8.00 18.81
N ASP A 61 -1.44 7.61 18.09
CA ASP A 61 -2.79 8.13 18.27
C ASP A 61 -3.61 7.09 19.06
N PRO A 62 -4.05 7.39 20.30
CA PRO A 62 -4.85 6.47 21.10
C PRO A 62 -6.19 6.09 20.45
N GLU A 63 -6.74 6.93 19.57
CA GLU A 63 -7.99 6.66 18.86
C GLU A 63 -7.79 5.80 17.61
N ARG A 64 -6.52 5.60 17.19
CA ARG A 64 -6.16 4.84 16.00
C ARG A 64 -4.94 3.93 16.27
N PRO A 65 -5.14 2.80 16.97
CA PRO A 65 -4.04 1.94 17.40
C PRO A 65 -3.36 1.22 16.21
N ILE A 66 -2.20 1.73 15.81
CA ILE A 66 -1.29 1.16 14.79
C ILE A 66 -0.39 0.15 15.49
N THR A 67 -0.76 -1.13 15.48
CA THR A 67 -0.12 -2.14 16.36
C THR A 67 0.28 -3.45 15.68
N ASN A 68 -0.35 -3.81 14.56
CA ASN A 68 -0.05 -5.05 13.86
C ASN A 68 0.88 -4.79 12.67
N LEU A 69 2.11 -5.32 12.74
CA LEU A 69 3.10 -5.16 11.68
C LEU A 69 2.68 -5.78 10.34
N GLY A 70 1.95 -6.89 10.35
CA GLY A 70 1.44 -7.56 9.16
C GLY A 70 0.36 -6.73 8.47
N ASP A 71 -0.60 -6.24 9.23
CA ASP A 71 -1.69 -5.34 8.79
C ASP A 71 -1.14 -4.07 8.13
N GLU A 72 -0.21 -3.36 8.79
CA GLU A 72 0.38 -2.15 8.21
C GLU A 72 1.17 -2.44 6.92
N LEU A 73 1.78 -3.62 6.80
CA LEU A 73 2.46 -4.02 5.56
C LEU A 73 1.46 -4.34 4.44
N ALA A 74 0.34 -4.98 4.76
CA ALA A 74 -0.76 -5.22 3.84
C ALA A 74 -1.41 -3.91 3.39
N ASP A 75 -1.54 -2.91 4.27
CA ASP A 75 -2.04 -1.57 3.93
C ASP A 75 -1.12 -0.83 2.93
N VAL A 76 0.20 -1.01 3.02
CA VAL A 76 1.14 -0.50 2.01
C VAL A 76 0.89 -1.16 0.64
N VAL A 77 0.61 -2.46 0.61
CA VAL A 77 0.24 -3.19 -0.64
C VAL A 77 -1.08 -2.64 -1.19
N LEU A 78 -2.11 -2.48 -0.36
CA LEU A 78 -3.40 -1.93 -0.77
C LEU A 78 -3.27 -0.50 -1.29
N ALA A 79 -2.44 0.34 -0.67
CA ALA A 79 -2.18 1.70 -1.12
C ALA A 79 -1.52 1.69 -2.51
N ALA A 80 -0.51 0.83 -2.74
CA ALA A 80 0.15 0.68 -4.03
C ALA A 80 -0.82 0.19 -5.12
N LEU A 81 -1.64 -0.81 -4.83
CA LEU A 81 -2.65 -1.31 -5.76
C LEU A 81 -3.75 -0.27 -6.04
N SER A 82 -4.15 0.51 -5.03
CA SER A 82 -5.12 1.61 -5.19
C SER A 82 -4.63 2.67 -6.17
N ILE A 83 -3.32 2.96 -6.17
CA ILE A 83 -2.69 3.85 -7.17
C ILE A 83 -2.85 3.26 -8.58
N ALA A 84 -2.58 1.96 -8.76
CA ALA A 84 -2.78 1.29 -10.05
C ALA A 84 -4.24 1.35 -10.52
N VAL A 85 -5.19 1.09 -9.61
CA VAL A 85 -6.63 1.16 -9.89
C VAL A 85 -7.04 2.55 -10.35
N LEU A 86 -6.60 3.60 -9.66
CA LEU A 86 -6.93 4.99 -9.99
C LEU A 86 -6.28 5.46 -11.30
N ALA A 87 -5.08 4.97 -11.61
CA ALA A 87 -4.39 5.22 -12.88
C ALA A 87 -4.91 4.33 -14.02
N ASN A 88 -5.88 3.45 -13.76
CA ASN A 88 -6.39 2.45 -14.70
C ASN A 88 -5.26 1.65 -15.38
N THR A 89 -4.29 1.21 -14.58
CA THR A 89 -3.15 0.41 -15.03
C THR A 89 -3.11 -0.94 -14.33
N VAL A 90 -2.30 -1.84 -14.85
CA VAL A 90 -2.07 -3.17 -14.30
C VAL A 90 -0.59 -3.27 -13.94
N PRO A 91 -0.23 -3.74 -12.73
CA PRO A 91 1.16 -4.06 -12.40
C PRO A 91 1.80 -4.92 -13.49
N THR A 92 3.10 -4.75 -13.70
CA THR A 92 3.85 -5.51 -14.71
C THR A 92 4.66 -6.59 -14.02
N PRO A 93 4.92 -7.75 -14.65
CA PRO A 93 5.86 -8.71 -14.07
C PRO A 93 7.27 -8.11 -13.98
N LEU A 94 7.95 -8.29 -12.85
CA LEU A 94 9.35 -7.87 -12.72
C LEU A 94 10.22 -8.64 -13.72
N ALA A 95 11.01 -7.90 -14.50
CA ALA A 95 11.95 -8.49 -15.45
C ALA A 95 13.18 -9.13 -14.77
N THR A 96 13.54 -8.63 -13.57
CA THR A 96 14.72 -9.08 -12.84
C THR A 96 14.40 -9.14 -11.34
N PRO A 97 14.69 -10.27 -10.65
CA PRO A 97 14.57 -10.32 -9.20
C PRO A 97 15.53 -9.31 -8.56
N ALA A 98 15.03 -8.57 -7.55
CA ALA A 98 15.84 -7.63 -6.81
C ALA A 98 16.96 -8.35 -6.05
N ALA A 99 18.08 -7.66 -5.81
CA ALA A 99 19.12 -8.18 -4.93
C ALA A 99 18.53 -8.48 -3.54
N THR A 100 18.82 -9.67 -3.01
CA THR A 100 18.33 -10.09 -1.71
C THR A 100 18.89 -9.15 -0.63
N PRO A 101 18.03 -8.49 0.17
CA PRO A 101 18.51 -7.55 1.19
C PRO A 101 19.23 -8.29 2.32
N HIS A 102 20.12 -7.59 3.03
CA HIS A 102 20.90 -8.18 4.12
C HIS A 102 20.04 -8.55 5.33
N ASP A 103 19.12 -7.67 5.71
CA ASP A 103 18.23 -7.80 6.87
C ASP A 103 16.90 -7.07 6.62
N ALA A 104 16.04 -6.99 7.64
CA ALA A 104 14.76 -6.30 7.57
C ALA A 104 14.91 -4.77 7.43
N ASP A 105 16.00 -4.17 7.91
CA ASP A 105 16.25 -2.73 7.76
C ASP A 105 16.61 -2.38 6.33
N ASP A 106 17.53 -3.13 5.71
CA ASP A 106 17.84 -2.99 4.28
C ASP A 106 16.60 -3.24 3.42
N ALA A 107 15.77 -4.23 3.77
CA ALA A 107 14.49 -4.46 3.09
C ALA A 107 13.53 -3.27 3.22
N PHE A 108 13.39 -2.69 4.42
CA PHE A 108 12.55 -1.53 4.66
C PHE A 108 13.07 -0.28 3.94
N LEU A 109 14.39 -0.03 3.93
CA LEU A 109 14.99 1.08 3.18
C LEU A 109 14.73 0.95 1.67
N ARG A 110 14.75 -0.26 1.13
CA ARG A 110 14.39 -0.52 -0.27
C ARG A 110 12.90 -0.27 -0.55
N LEU A 111 12.03 -0.61 0.40
CA LEU A 111 10.61 -0.25 0.34
C LEU A 111 10.43 1.28 0.31
N LEU A 112 11.16 2.03 1.14
CA LEU A 112 11.11 3.51 1.11
C LEU A 112 11.50 4.06 -0.26
N VAL A 113 12.55 3.50 -0.87
CA VAL A 113 12.98 3.89 -2.23
C VAL A 113 11.87 3.59 -3.25
N ALA A 114 11.29 2.38 -3.22
CA ALA A 114 10.22 1.99 -4.14
C ALA A 114 8.97 2.88 -3.98
N ALA A 115 8.57 3.18 -2.75
CA ALA A 115 7.44 4.07 -2.47
C ALA A 115 7.69 5.51 -2.95
N GLY A 116 8.93 5.98 -2.83
CA GLY A 116 9.37 7.27 -3.39
C GLY A 116 9.31 7.30 -4.92
N GLU A 117 9.77 6.24 -5.59
CA GLU A 117 9.69 6.11 -7.05
C GLU A 117 8.22 6.11 -7.54
N LEU A 118 7.34 5.39 -6.84
CA LEU A 118 5.91 5.36 -7.16
C LEU A 118 5.26 6.74 -6.96
N SER A 119 5.59 7.42 -5.87
CA SER A 119 5.11 8.78 -5.61
C SER A 119 5.60 9.77 -6.68
N GLU A 120 6.86 9.66 -7.10
CA GLU A 120 7.39 10.46 -8.21
C GLU A 120 6.66 10.19 -9.52
N ALA A 121 6.41 8.92 -9.86
CA ALA A 121 5.68 8.54 -11.06
C ALA A 121 4.26 9.14 -11.07
N ALA A 122 3.55 9.05 -9.94
CA ALA A 122 2.22 9.65 -9.77
C ALA A 122 2.24 11.18 -9.98
N LEU A 123 3.22 11.88 -9.37
CA LEU A 123 3.35 13.34 -9.51
C LEU A 123 3.68 13.77 -10.94
N VAL A 124 4.52 13.01 -11.65
CA VAL A 124 4.88 13.29 -13.05
C VAL A 124 3.68 13.05 -13.97
N GLU A 125 2.96 11.93 -13.79
CA GLU A 125 1.79 11.58 -14.61
C GLU A 125 0.68 12.63 -14.53
N HIS A 126 0.50 13.25 -13.36
CA HIS A 126 -0.50 14.29 -13.13
C HIS A 126 0.03 15.73 -13.24
N GLY A 127 1.27 15.92 -13.71
CA GLY A 127 1.83 17.26 -13.99
C GLY A 127 2.16 18.12 -12.76
N TYR A 128 2.21 17.53 -11.56
CA TYR A 128 2.64 18.21 -10.33
C TYR A 128 4.17 18.35 -10.25
N ARG A 129 4.90 17.55 -11.01
CA ARG A 129 6.36 17.58 -11.06
C ARG A 129 6.85 17.56 -12.50
N HIS A 130 7.92 18.30 -12.77
CA HIS A 130 8.63 18.21 -14.04
C HIS A 130 9.16 16.80 -14.26
N ARG A 131 9.08 16.31 -15.49
CA ARG A 131 9.70 15.03 -15.86
C ARG A 131 11.20 15.11 -15.56
N PRO A 132 11.75 14.21 -14.72
CA PRO A 132 13.16 14.24 -14.39
C PRO A 132 14.03 14.00 -15.63
N THR A 133 15.27 14.50 -15.58
CA THR A 133 16.29 14.15 -16.58
C THR A 133 16.61 12.66 -16.45
N GLY A 134 16.17 11.86 -17.42
CA GLY A 134 16.33 10.41 -17.41
C GLY A 134 15.09 9.69 -17.93
N THR A 135 15.00 8.40 -17.64
CA THR A 135 13.83 7.57 -17.96
C THR A 135 13.13 7.23 -16.65
N PRO A 136 12.19 8.06 -16.17
CA PRO A 136 11.43 7.74 -14.97
C PRO A 136 10.71 6.42 -15.17
N ARG A 137 10.64 5.64 -14.08
CA ARG A 137 9.96 4.36 -14.07
C ARG A 137 8.47 4.56 -14.40
N PRO A 138 7.89 3.80 -15.35
CA PRO A 138 6.45 3.80 -15.58
C PRO A 138 5.68 3.47 -14.30
N LEU A 139 4.51 4.08 -14.11
CA LEU A 139 3.71 3.90 -12.88
C LEU A 139 3.41 2.42 -12.59
N ALA A 140 3.07 1.62 -13.61
CA ALA A 140 2.84 0.18 -13.46
C ALA A 140 4.05 -0.58 -12.90
N ASP A 141 5.26 -0.25 -13.38
CA ASP A 141 6.50 -0.86 -12.93
C ASP A 141 6.83 -0.41 -11.50
N ALA A 142 6.52 0.86 -11.17
CA ALA A 142 6.74 1.40 -9.83
C ALA A 142 5.80 0.77 -8.78
N VAL A 143 4.53 0.51 -9.12
CA VAL A 143 3.61 -0.25 -8.28
C VAL A 143 4.16 -1.64 -8.00
N THR A 144 4.59 -2.34 -9.05
CA THR A 144 5.16 -3.68 -8.92
C THR A 144 6.39 -3.69 -8.01
N ASN A 145 7.26 -2.69 -8.12
CA ASN A 145 8.44 -2.55 -7.28
C ASN A 145 8.09 -2.40 -5.79
N VAL A 146 7.02 -1.65 -5.47
CA VAL A 146 6.57 -1.51 -4.08
C VAL A 146 6.09 -2.85 -3.54
N ILE A 147 5.25 -3.57 -4.30
CA ILE A 147 4.72 -4.88 -3.89
C ILE A 147 5.86 -5.88 -3.67
N ALA A 148 6.82 -5.96 -4.59
CA ALA A 148 7.97 -6.85 -4.43
C ALA A 148 8.88 -6.46 -3.24
N ALA A 149 8.97 -5.18 -2.92
CA ALA A 149 9.67 -4.72 -1.72
C ALA A 149 8.91 -5.13 -0.45
N CYS A 150 7.57 -5.10 -0.46
CA CYS A 150 6.74 -5.63 0.62
C CYS A 150 6.94 -7.14 0.79
N ASP A 151 6.89 -7.94 -0.28
CA ASP A 151 7.14 -9.40 -0.24
C ASP A 151 8.51 -9.71 0.40
N THR A 152 9.52 -8.94 -0.01
CA THR A 152 10.88 -9.10 0.48
C THR A 152 10.97 -8.75 1.96
N LEU A 153 10.31 -7.67 2.40
CA LEU A 153 10.27 -7.28 3.80
C LEU A 153 9.48 -8.30 4.65
N ALA A 154 8.33 -8.77 4.16
CA ALA A 154 7.53 -9.81 4.80
C ALA A 154 8.36 -11.08 5.03
N THR A 155 9.09 -11.53 4.00
CA THR A 155 10.01 -12.67 4.10
C THR A 155 11.07 -12.47 5.17
N ARG A 156 11.61 -11.25 5.31
CA ARG A 156 12.62 -10.92 6.34
C ARG A 156 12.04 -10.84 7.75
N LEU A 157 10.76 -10.54 7.87
CA LEU A 157 10.03 -10.46 9.14
C LEU A 157 9.35 -11.78 9.53
N GLY A 158 9.29 -12.77 8.62
CA GLY A 158 8.57 -14.03 8.83
C GLY A 158 7.06 -13.85 8.80
N ILE A 159 6.57 -12.89 8.00
CA ILE A 159 5.16 -12.58 7.82
C ILE A 159 4.66 -13.25 6.54
N ASP A 160 3.47 -13.85 6.60
CA ASP A 160 2.74 -14.32 5.43
C ASP A 160 1.90 -13.15 4.89
N LEU A 161 2.41 -12.47 3.86
CA LEU A 161 1.81 -11.24 3.35
C LEU A 161 0.47 -11.49 2.65
N ASP A 162 0.28 -12.67 2.04
CA ASP A 162 -0.98 -13.02 1.40
C ASP A 162 -2.07 -13.19 2.47
N ASP A 163 -1.77 -13.92 3.55
CA ASP A 163 -2.70 -14.12 4.68
C ASP A 163 -3.02 -12.80 5.40
N GLU A 164 -2.03 -11.93 5.63
CA GLU A 164 -2.26 -10.62 6.25
C GLU A 164 -3.09 -9.69 5.35
N PHE A 165 -2.89 -9.75 4.02
CA PHE A 165 -3.72 -8.99 3.08
C PHE A 165 -5.17 -9.44 3.11
N ASP A 166 -5.42 -10.76 3.11
CA ASP A 166 -6.77 -11.31 3.20
C ASP A 166 -7.45 -10.91 4.53
N ALA A 167 -6.72 -10.97 5.64
CA ALA A 167 -7.20 -10.53 6.95
C ALA A 167 -7.54 -9.03 6.98
N MET A 168 -6.68 -8.20 6.38
CA MET A 168 -6.90 -6.75 6.25
C MET A 168 -8.15 -6.46 5.40
N VAL A 169 -8.36 -7.18 4.29
CA VAL A 169 -9.57 -7.04 3.46
C VAL A 169 -10.84 -7.33 4.26
N VAL A 170 -10.84 -8.38 5.08
CA VAL A 170 -11.97 -8.72 5.97
C VAL A 170 -12.21 -7.61 6.99
N SER A 171 -11.16 -7.06 7.59
CA SER A 171 -11.24 -5.95 8.54
C SER A 171 -11.82 -4.68 7.88
N ALA A 172 -11.33 -4.34 6.68
CA ALA A 172 -11.81 -3.21 5.90
C ALA A 172 -13.31 -3.36 5.53
N ASP A 173 -13.74 -4.57 5.19
CA ASP A 173 -15.15 -4.85 4.90
C ASP A 173 -16.05 -4.65 6.12
N ALA A 174 -15.65 -5.17 7.29
CA ALA A 174 -16.38 -4.95 8.53
C ALA A 174 -16.47 -3.45 8.88
N PHE A 175 -15.36 -2.71 8.75
CA PHE A 175 -15.33 -1.26 8.96
C PHE A 175 -16.28 -0.50 8.03
N LEU A 176 -16.36 -0.93 6.77
CA LEU A 176 -17.22 -0.33 5.75
C LEU A 176 -18.70 -0.68 5.96
N ASP A 177 -19.01 -1.89 6.38
CA ASP A 177 -20.39 -2.32 6.69
C ASP A 177 -20.98 -1.53 7.86
N ASP A 178 -20.17 -1.21 8.88
CA ASP A 178 -20.59 -0.39 10.01
C ASP A 178 -20.92 1.07 9.62
N ARG A 179 -20.35 1.58 8.52
CA ARG A 179 -20.43 2.99 8.10
C ARG A 179 -21.31 3.22 6.89
N LEU A 180 -21.50 2.21 6.06
CA LEU A 180 -22.38 2.25 4.91
C LEU A 180 -23.72 1.65 5.34
N PRO A 181 -24.76 2.46 5.61
CA PRO A 181 -26.06 1.90 5.96
C PRO A 181 -26.51 0.95 4.85
N GLY A 182 -26.96 -0.25 5.26
CA GLY A 182 -27.44 -1.28 4.36
C GLY A 182 -28.44 -0.70 3.35
N GLY A 183 -28.17 -0.91 2.07
CA GLY A 183 -29.02 -0.49 0.96
C GLY A 183 -30.31 -1.30 0.83
N ASP A 184 -30.96 -1.64 1.94
CA ASP A 184 -32.27 -2.28 2.00
C ASP A 184 -33.16 -1.55 3.02
N GLY A 185 -33.73 -0.44 2.55
CA GLY A 185 -34.70 0.35 3.29
C GLY A 185 -35.73 0.92 2.33
N VAL A 186 -36.53 0.04 1.73
CA VAL A 186 -37.85 0.44 1.24
C VAL A 186 -38.61 1.01 2.43
N SER A 187 -38.95 2.30 2.36
CA SER A 187 -40.08 2.90 3.05
C SER A 187 -40.56 4.09 2.23
#